data_AF-A0A9X4QVI1-F1
#
_entry.id   AF-A0A9X4QVI1-F1
#
_cell.length_a   1.000
_cell.length_b   1.000
_cell.length_c   1.000
_cell.angle_alpha   90.00
_cell.angle_beta   90.00
_cell.angle_gamma   90.00
#
_symmetry.space_group_name_H-M   'P 1'
#
loop_
_entity.id
_entity.type
_entity.pdbx_description
1 polymer ?
#
loop_
_entity_poly.entity_id
_entity_poly.type
_entity_poly.pdbx_seq_one_letter_code
_entity_poly.pdbx_strand_id
1 'polypeptide(L)'
;MFGPQKGATPEQAAELDEAMRAYAALLERPGGPSAGGAEANSSDANGLRLSERPGAGAAGGLGFALLRLGARIESGAEVAARATGLKARIAGADWVLTGEGRTDAQTLSGKLPFRVAEWAAAEGVPAILVSGGLGPDIEPLYETFAAVFPIVGRPSTLDECLAEAEDNLTRTARNVARLIKTKT
;
A
#
# COMPACT_ATOMS: atom_id res chain seq x y z
N MET A 1 -0.14 -10.33 -14.22
CA MET A 1 -0.26 -10.19 -12.75
C MET A 1 -1.71 -10.16 -12.26
N PHE A 2 -2.54 -9.17 -12.65
CA PHE A 2 -3.89 -8.99 -12.06
C PHE A 2 -5.07 -9.56 -12.86
N GLY A 3 -4.82 -10.23 -14.00
CA GLY A 3 -5.87 -10.83 -14.84
C GLY A 3 -6.66 -11.95 -14.15
N PRO A 4 -6.01 -12.96 -13.54
CA PRO A 4 -6.70 -14.11 -12.95
C PRO A 4 -7.70 -13.74 -11.85
N GLN A 5 -7.35 -12.80 -10.98
CA GLN A 5 -8.26 -12.31 -9.92
C GLN A 5 -9.47 -11.52 -10.46
N LYS A 6 -9.47 -11.16 -11.74
CA LYS A 6 -10.60 -10.53 -12.45
C LYS A 6 -11.34 -11.50 -13.37
N GLY A 7 -11.02 -12.80 -13.30
CA GLY A 7 -11.67 -13.84 -14.09
C GLY A 7 -11.09 -14.09 -15.49
N ALA A 8 -9.95 -13.48 -15.84
CA ALA A 8 -9.28 -13.76 -17.11
C ALA A 8 -8.56 -15.11 -17.07
N THR A 9 -8.76 -15.96 -18.08
CA THR A 9 -7.96 -17.18 -18.27
C THR A 9 -6.50 -16.83 -18.60
N PRO A 10 -5.54 -17.78 -18.47
CA PRO A 10 -4.15 -17.53 -18.86
C PRO A 10 -4.01 -17.08 -20.32
N GLU A 11 -4.81 -17.64 -21.23
CA GLU A 11 -4.84 -17.30 -22.65
C GLU A 11 -5.35 -15.87 -22.85
N GLN A 12 -6.48 -15.52 -22.22
CA GLN A 12 -7.02 -14.16 -22.25
C GLN A 12 -6.05 -13.14 -21.66
N ALA A 13 -5.34 -13.50 -20.58
CA ALA A 13 -4.35 -12.64 -19.96
C ALA A 13 -3.16 -12.38 -20.89
N ALA A 14 -2.72 -13.37 -21.67
CA ALA A 14 -1.67 -13.21 -22.67
C ALA A 14 -2.12 -12.34 -23.86
N GLU A 15 -3.34 -12.57 -24.37
CA GLU A 15 -3.92 -11.73 -25.43
C GLU A 15 -4.06 -10.27 -25.00
N LEU A 16 -4.54 -10.03 -23.77
CA LEU A 16 -4.67 -8.69 -23.20
C LEU A 16 -3.31 -8.01 -22.99
N ASP A 17 -2.28 -8.76 -22.55
CA ASP A 17 -0.93 -8.23 -22.38
C ASP A 17 -0.34 -7.78 -23.73
N GLU A 18 -0.49 -8.58 -24.78
CA GLU A 18 -0.03 -8.23 -26.12
C GLU A 18 -0.80 -7.03 -26.70
N ALA A 19 -2.13 -7.03 -26.57
CA ALA A 19 -2.96 -5.90 -27.00
C ALA A 19 -2.56 -4.60 -26.27
N MET A 20 -2.24 -4.69 -24.98
CA MET A 20 -1.83 -3.52 -24.19
C MET A 20 -0.43 -3.03 -24.55
N ARG A 21 0.49 -3.94 -24.89
CA ARG A 21 1.82 -3.59 -25.42
C ARG A 21 1.70 -2.88 -26.77
N ALA A 22 0.85 -3.38 -27.67
CA ALA A 22 0.60 -2.73 -28.95
C ALA A 22 -0.05 -1.34 -28.78
N TYR A 23 -1.03 -1.22 -27.87
CA TYR A 23 -1.65 0.06 -27.54
C TYR A 23 -0.65 1.09 -27.01
N ALA A 24 0.21 0.69 -26.08
CA ALA A 24 1.27 1.56 -25.56
C ALA A 24 2.24 2.00 -26.67
N ALA A 25 2.70 1.07 -27.51
CA ALA A 25 3.60 1.37 -28.62
C ALA A 25 2.98 2.37 -29.63
N LEU A 26 1.68 2.25 -29.91
CA LEU A 26 0.95 3.18 -30.79
C LEU A 26 0.89 4.61 -30.22
N LEU A 27 0.77 4.73 -28.89
CA LEU A 27 0.70 6.03 -28.21
C LEU A 27 2.07 6.67 -27.95
N GLU A 28 3.12 5.87 -27.83
CA GLU A 28 4.48 6.32 -27.54
C GLU A 28 5.34 6.50 -28.81
N ARG A 29 4.83 6.17 -30.00
CA ARG A 29 5.56 6.35 -31.26
C ARG A 29 5.83 7.84 -31.55
N PRO A 30 6.90 8.17 -32.30
CA PRO A 30 7.12 9.52 -32.81
C PRO A 30 5.90 10.03 -33.60
N GLY A 31 5.41 11.22 -33.27
CA GLY A 31 4.18 11.78 -33.87
C GLY A 31 2.88 11.07 -33.47
N GLY A 32 2.90 10.28 -32.40
CA GLY A 32 1.72 9.64 -31.83
C GLY A 32 0.66 10.62 -31.30
N PRO A 33 -0.57 10.16 -31.04
CA PRO A 33 -1.66 11.02 -30.58
C PRO A 33 -1.32 11.68 -29.24
N SER A 34 -1.33 13.01 -29.16
CA SER A 34 -1.13 13.73 -27.90
C SER A 34 -2.40 13.65 -27.05
N ALA A 35 -2.26 13.18 -25.81
CA ALA A 35 -3.34 13.13 -24.84
C ALA A 35 -3.46 14.49 -24.13
N GLY A 36 -4.01 15.48 -24.83
CA GLY A 36 -4.47 16.75 -24.25
C GLY A 36 -3.40 17.78 -23.90
N GLY A 37 -3.20 18.77 -24.77
CA GLY A 37 -2.72 20.13 -24.47
C GLY A 37 -1.27 20.33 -24.00
N ALA A 38 -0.76 19.47 -23.12
CA ALA A 38 0.66 19.38 -22.78
C ALA A 38 1.36 18.56 -23.86
N GLU A 39 2.63 18.85 -24.15
CA GLU A 39 3.49 17.95 -24.93
C GLU A 39 3.40 16.56 -24.29
N ALA A 40 2.67 15.65 -24.93
CA ALA A 40 2.44 14.33 -24.37
C ALA A 40 3.75 13.55 -24.53
N ASN A 41 4.62 13.69 -23.54
CA ASN A 41 5.92 13.05 -23.54
C ASN A 41 5.72 11.53 -23.72
N SER A 42 6.47 10.95 -24.65
CA SER A 42 6.57 9.50 -24.83
C SER A 42 7.43 8.84 -23.75
N SER A 43 8.14 9.65 -22.96
CA SER A 43 9.03 9.23 -21.89
C SER A 43 8.96 10.16 -20.69
N ASP A 44 9.36 9.70 -19.51
CA ASP A 44 9.51 10.54 -18.34
C ASP A 44 10.80 11.40 -18.37
N ALA A 45 11.05 12.13 -17.28
CA ALA A 45 12.23 12.99 -17.13
C ALA A 45 13.57 12.23 -17.18
N ASN A 46 13.56 10.91 -17.00
CA ASN A 46 14.74 10.04 -17.06
C ASN A 46 14.86 9.30 -18.40
N GLY A 47 13.98 9.58 -19.35
CA GLY A 47 13.96 8.93 -20.66
C GLY A 47 13.32 7.54 -20.67
N LEU A 48 12.68 7.10 -19.58
CA LEU A 48 11.94 5.83 -19.55
C LEU A 48 10.60 6.00 -20.24
N ARG A 49 10.18 4.99 -21.02
CA ARG A 49 8.83 4.97 -21.59
C ARG A 49 7.79 5.04 -20.48
N LEU A 50 6.71 5.79 -20.70
CA LEU A 50 5.64 5.89 -19.71
C LEU A 50 4.97 4.54 -19.44
N SER A 51 4.94 3.65 -20.44
CA SER A 51 4.46 2.28 -20.33
C SER A 51 5.35 1.38 -19.44
N GLU A 52 6.62 1.71 -19.30
CA GLU A 52 7.60 0.97 -18.49
C GLU A 52 7.71 1.51 -17.06
N ARG A 53 7.05 2.64 -16.77
CA ARG A 53 7.08 3.21 -15.43
C ARG A 53 6.42 2.27 -14.40
N PRO A 54 7.01 2.11 -13.20
CA PRO A 54 6.34 1.44 -12.09
C PRO A 54 4.96 2.05 -11.84
N GLY A 55 3.94 1.20 -11.84
CA GLY A 55 2.53 1.60 -11.70
C GLY A 55 1.80 1.95 -13.00
N ALA A 56 2.45 1.94 -14.16
CA ALA A 56 1.78 2.15 -15.46
C ALA A 56 0.69 1.09 -15.73
N GLY A 57 0.93 -0.16 -15.32
CA GLY A 57 -0.07 -1.24 -15.42
C GLY A 57 -1.21 -1.17 -14.39
N ALA A 58 -1.20 -0.20 -13.47
CA ALA A 58 -2.19 -0.10 -12.40
C ALA A 58 -3.63 -0.04 -12.97
N ALA A 59 -4.53 -0.74 -12.28
CA ALA A 59 -5.93 -0.92 -12.67
C ALA A 59 -6.14 -1.43 -14.12
N GLY A 60 -5.17 -2.13 -14.71
CA GLY A 60 -5.26 -2.66 -16.08
C GLY A 60 -4.90 -1.63 -17.15
N GLY A 61 -3.88 -0.82 -16.91
CA GLY A 61 -3.38 0.18 -17.89
C GLY A 61 -3.94 1.60 -17.70
N LEU A 62 -4.83 1.80 -16.73
CA LEU A 62 -5.31 3.15 -16.38
C LEU A 62 -4.15 4.03 -15.88
N GLY A 63 -3.18 3.45 -15.16
CA GLY A 63 -1.98 4.17 -14.72
C GLY A 63 -1.24 4.81 -15.90
N PHE A 64 -1.01 4.04 -16.97
CA PHE A 64 -0.40 4.53 -18.21
C PHE A 64 -1.23 5.63 -18.87
N ALA A 65 -2.54 5.45 -18.99
CA ALA A 65 -3.42 6.47 -19.57
C ALA A 65 -3.38 7.80 -18.79
N LEU A 66 -3.37 7.74 -17.45
CA LEU A 66 -3.26 8.93 -16.60
C LEU A 66 -1.87 9.57 -16.71
N LEU A 67 -0.79 8.79 -16.78
CA LEU A 67 0.55 9.31 -17.02
C LEU A 67 0.62 10.07 -18.35
N ARG A 68 -0.04 9.58 -19.41
CA ARG A 68 -0.15 10.26 -20.71
C ARG A 68 -0.89 11.59 -20.63
N LEU A 69 -1.83 11.72 -19.70
CA LEU A 69 -2.55 12.98 -19.41
C LEU A 69 -1.76 13.92 -18.47
N GLY A 70 -0.50 13.60 -18.16
CA GLY A 70 0.36 14.40 -17.30
C GLY A 70 0.16 14.17 -15.80
N ALA A 71 -0.59 13.13 -15.40
CA ALA A 71 -0.69 12.76 -13.99
C ALA A 71 0.65 12.22 -13.46
N ARG A 72 0.78 12.20 -12.14
CA ARG A 72 1.94 11.63 -11.45
C ARG A 72 1.49 10.46 -10.59
N ILE A 73 2.31 9.41 -10.54
CA ILE A 73 2.12 8.29 -9.62
C ILE A 73 2.78 8.67 -8.30
N GLU A 74 1.98 8.69 -7.24
CA GLU A 74 2.41 8.94 -5.87
C GLU A 74 2.06 7.74 -4.98
N SER A 75 2.79 7.57 -3.86
CA SER A 75 2.43 6.58 -2.85
C SER A 75 1.08 6.94 -2.24
N GLY A 76 0.14 5.98 -2.22
CA GLY A 76 -1.17 6.18 -1.59
C GLY A 76 -1.08 6.54 -0.11
N ALA A 77 -0.09 6.00 0.60
CA ALA A 77 0.15 6.34 2.01
C ALA A 77 0.57 7.81 2.17
N GLU A 78 1.43 8.33 1.29
CA GLU A 78 1.84 9.74 1.31
C GLU A 78 0.66 10.67 1.00
N VAL A 79 -0.17 10.32 0.02
CA VAL A 79 -1.39 11.07 -0.32
C VAL A 79 -2.34 11.11 0.89
N ALA A 80 -2.60 9.96 1.52
CA ALA A 80 -3.47 9.87 2.68
C ALA A 80 -2.91 10.66 3.88
N ALA A 81 -1.61 10.54 4.15
CA ALA A 81 -0.96 11.25 5.25
C ALA A 81 -1.00 12.77 5.06
N ARG A 82 -0.79 13.25 3.83
CA ARG A 82 -0.92 14.67 3.49
C ARG A 82 -2.35 15.16 3.65
N ALA A 83 -3.32 14.40 3.16
CA ALA A 83 -4.74 14.76 3.25
C ALA A 83 -5.28 14.81 4.68
N THR A 84 -4.73 13.99 5.58
CA THR A 84 -5.16 13.88 6.98
C THR A 84 -4.30 14.69 7.95
N GLY A 85 -3.18 15.26 7.48
CA GLY A 85 -2.18 15.91 8.34
C GLY A 85 -1.48 14.94 9.30
N LEU A 86 -1.43 13.64 8.95
CA LEU A 86 -1.00 12.58 9.87
C LEU A 86 0.41 12.79 10.41
N LYS A 87 1.38 13.18 9.56
CA LYS A 87 2.78 13.38 9.98
C LYS A 87 2.91 14.41 11.10
N ALA A 88 2.18 15.52 10.99
CA ALA A 88 2.18 16.57 12.03
C ALA A 88 1.55 16.09 13.34
N ARG A 89 0.56 15.19 13.28
CA ARG A 89 -0.05 14.61 14.49
C ARG A 89 0.87 13.61 15.20
N ILE A 90 1.75 12.96 14.45
CA ILE A 90 2.73 12.01 15.00
C ILE A 90 3.77 12.73 15.86
N ALA A 91 4.27 13.90 15.43
CA ALA A 91 5.35 14.63 16.10
C ALA A 91 5.09 15.04 17.56
N GLY A 92 3.84 14.97 18.03
CA GLY A 92 3.47 15.27 19.43
C GLY A 92 2.89 14.08 20.20
N ALA A 93 2.97 12.86 19.65
CA ALA A 93 2.38 11.68 20.25
C ALA A 93 3.40 10.92 21.12
N ASP A 94 2.93 10.34 22.23
CA ASP A 94 3.75 9.44 23.04
C ASP A 94 3.90 8.05 22.41
N TRP A 95 2.88 7.63 21.67
CA TRP A 95 2.79 6.34 20.98
C TRP A 95 1.99 6.46 19.70
N VAL A 96 2.37 5.68 18.69
CA VAL A 96 1.56 5.51 17.46
C VAL A 96 1.05 4.08 17.39
N LEU A 97 -0.26 3.92 17.20
CA LEU A 97 -0.87 2.63 16.88
C LEU A 97 -1.27 2.64 15.40
N THR A 98 -0.90 1.59 14.67
CA THR A 98 -1.25 1.40 13.26
C THR A 98 -1.63 -0.06 12.99
N GLY A 99 -2.14 -0.37 11.80
CA GLY A 99 -2.63 -1.71 11.50
C GLY A 99 -3.02 -1.96 10.05
N GLU A 100 -3.16 -3.23 9.70
CA GLU A 100 -3.76 -3.70 8.46
C GLU A 100 -4.47 -5.06 8.68
N GLY A 101 -5.21 -5.55 7.68
CA GLY A 101 -5.97 -6.79 7.80
C GLY A 101 -5.11 -8.04 7.90
N ARG A 102 -3.97 -8.09 7.22
CA ARG A 102 -3.00 -9.19 7.32
C ARG A 102 -1.61 -8.64 7.11
N THR A 103 -0.73 -8.91 8.07
CA THR A 103 0.67 -8.51 8.02
C THR A 103 1.54 -9.73 7.77
N ASP A 104 2.47 -9.61 6.84
CA ASP A 104 3.53 -10.57 6.56
C ASP A 104 4.81 -9.81 6.19
N ALA A 105 5.88 -10.51 5.80
CA ALA A 105 7.14 -9.87 5.39
C ALA A 105 6.96 -8.84 4.25
N GLN A 106 5.90 -8.91 3.43
CA GLN A 106 5.62 -7.91 2.40
C GLN A 106 5.09 -6.59 2.98
N THR A 107 4.66 -6.54 4.24
CA THR A 107 4.27 -5.26 4.87
C THR A 107 5.43 -4.26 4.88
N LEU A 108 6.67 -4.75 4.97
CA LEU A 108 7.90 -3.95 4.84
C LEU A 108 8.09 -3.34 3.44
N SER A 109 7.33 -3.75 2.43
CA SER A 109 7.43 -3.25 1.05
C SER A 109 6.78 -1.85 0.84
N GLY A 110 6.63 -1.06 1.90
CA GLY A 110 6.14 0.32 1.80
C GLY A 110 4.63 0.49 1.91
N LYS A 111 3.91 -0.48 2.49
CA LYS A 111 2.50 -0.33 2.86
C LYS A 111 2.31 0.70 3.97
N LEU A 112 1.06 1.13 4.17
CA LEU A 112 0.71 2.17 5.15
C LEU A 112 1.28 1.92 6.56
N PRO A 113 1.19 0.73 7.18
CA PRO A 113 1.71 0.55 8.54
C PRO A 113 3.21 0.80 8.65
N PHE A 114 3.98 0.35 7.65
CA PHE A 114 5.42 0.60 7.59
C PHE A 114 5.73 2.09 7.45
N ARG A 115 5.05 2.80 6.55
CA ARG A 115 5.22 4.26 6.38
C ARG A 115 4.91 5.03 7.66
N VAL A 116 3.86 4.62 8.37
CA VAL A 116 3.50 5.22 9.66
C VAL A 116 4.60 5.01 10.70
N ALA A 117 5.20 3.82 10.76
CA ALA A 117 6.32 3.56 11.65
C ALA A 117 7.59 4.34 11.25
N GLU A 118 7.90 4.46 9.95
CA GLU A 118 9.00 5.31 9.48
C GLU A 118 8.82 6.77 9.93
N TRP A 119 7.61 7.32 9.77
CA TRP A 119 7.31 8.69 10.21
C TRP A 119 7.35 8.83 11.74
N ALA A 120 6.89 7.82 12.48
CA ALA A 120 6.98 7.83 13.95
C ALA A 120 8.43 7.76 14.43
N ALA A 121 9.25 6.89 13.84
CA ALA A 121 10.66 6.77 14.16
C ALA A 121 11.44 8.07 13.89
N ALA A 122 11.11 8.79 12.82
CA ALA A 122 11.71 10.10 12.52
C ALA A 122 11.46 11.16 13.61
N GLU A 123 10.37 11.03 14.36
CA GLU A 123 10.00 11.89 15.49
C GLU A 123 10.40 11.28 16.85
N GLY A 124 11.08 10.12 16.86
CA GLY A 124 11.43 9.40 18.09
C GLY A 124 10.24 8.77 18.81
N VAL A 125 9.10 8.60 18.14
CA VAL A 125 7.86 8.06 18.71
C VAL A 125 7.77 6.55 18.44
N PRO A 126 7.59 5.70 19.47
CA PRO A 126 7.46 4.26 19.27
C PRO A 126 6.13 3.88 18.60
N ALA A 127 6.21 3.03 17.58
CA ALA A 127 5.06 2.52 16.83
C ALA A 127 4.70 1.09 17.25
N ILE A 128 3.41 0.83 17.44
CA ILE A 128 2.84 -0.51 17.72
C ILE A 128 1.96 -0.92 16.54
N LEU A 129 2.19 -2.13 16.03
CA LEU A 129 1.38 -2.73 14.97
C LEU A 129 0.28 -3.60 15.56
N VAL A 130 -0.97 -3.35 15.16
CA VAL A 130 -2.14 -4.17 15.50
C VAL A 130 -2.74 -4.72 14.19
N SER A 131 -2.55 -6.01 13.94
CA SER A 131 -2.90 -6.65 12.66
C SER A 131 -4.07 -7.61 12.79
N GLY A 132 -4.93 -7.67 11.77
CA GLY A 132 -6.02 -8.64 11.68
C GLY A 132 -5.52 -10.07 11.82
N GLY A 133 -4.46 -10.42 11.09
CA GLY A 133 -3.71 -11.66 11.25
C GLY A 133 -2.22 -11.46 10.95
N LEU A 134 -1.39 -12.42 11.37
CA LEU A 134 0.04 -12.47 11.09
C LEU A 134 0.35 -13.66 10.20
N GLY A 135 1.12 -13.42 9.14
CA GLY A 135 1.71 -14.45 8.29
C GLY A 135 3.00 -15.02 8.90
N PRO A 136 3.71 -15.88 8.14
CA PRO A 136 5.05 -16.31 8.52
C PRO A 136 6.06 -15.16 8.45
N ASP A 137 7.23 -15.36 9.05
CA ASP A 137 8.43 -14.49 8.93
C ASP A 137 8.19 -13.04 9.37
N ILE A 138 7.64 -12.87 10.58
CA ILE A 138 7.33 -11.54 11.15
C ILE A 138 8.50 -10.92 11.92
N GLU A 139 9.57 -11.69 12.15
CA GLU A 139 10.72 -11.29 12.95
C GLU A 139 11.34 -9.95 12.49
N PRO A 140 11.48 -9.67 11.17
CA PRO A 140 12.00 -8.39 10.71
C PRO A 140 11.11 -7.18 11.06
N LEU A 141 9.82 -7.39 11.37
CA LEU A 141 8.94 -6.29 11.77
C LEU A 141 9.37 -5.65 13.08
N TYR A 142 10.01 -6.41 13.98
CA TYR A 142 10.46 -5.89 15.27
C TYR A 142 11.65 -4.92 15.17
N GLU A 143 12.30 -4.82 13.99
CA GLU A 143 13.27 -3.75 13.73
C GLU A 143 12.59 -2.39 13.50
N THR A 144 11.32 -2.41 13.11
CA THR A 144 10.53 -1.21 12.77
C THR A 144 9.49 -0.86 13.84
N PHE A 145 8.85 -1.86 14.44
CA PHE A 145 7.79 -1.70 15.42
C PHE A 145 8.27 -2.10 16.81
N ALA A 146 7.89 -1.31 17.82
CA ALA A 146 8.18 -1.62 19.22
C ALA A 146 7.44 -2.88 19.71
N ALA A 147 6.27 -3.17 19.13
CA ALA A 147 5.51 -4.38 19.37
C ALA A 147 4.54 -4.68 18.22
N VAL A 148 4.21 -5.96 18.05
CA VAL A 148 3.29 -6.46 17.03
C VAL A 148 2.24 -7.36 17.68
N PHE A 149 0.96 -7.10 17.43
CA PHE A 149 -0.15 -7.87 17.99
C PHE A 149 -1.12 -8.36 16.90
N PRO A 150 -1.43 -9.66 16.83
CA PRO A 150 -2.62 -10.14 16.13
C PRO A 150 -3.87 -9.82 16.96
N ILE A 151 -5.00 -9.54 16.30
CA ILE A 151 -6.29 -9.34 17.01
C ILE A 151 -7.05 -10.65 17.25
N VAL A 152 -6.78 -11.69 16.45
CA VAL A 152 -7.39 -13.01 16.60
C VAL A 152 -6.96 -13.65 17.91
N GLY A 153 -7.92 -13.89 18.81
CA GLY A 153 -7.66 -14.36 20.18
C GLY A 153 -7.76 -15.86 20.39
N ARG A 154 -8.31 -16.60 19.41
CA ARG A 154 -8.54 -18.05 19.48
C ARG A 154 -8.53 -18.66 18.07
N PRO A 155 -8.29 -19.97 17.92
CA PRO A 155 -8.54 -20.65 16.66
C PRO A 155 -10.00 -20.42 16.21
N SER A 156 -10.15 -19.91 15.00
CA SER A 156 -11.43 -19.52 14.40
C SER A 156 -11.35 -19.62 12.88
N THR A 157 -12.51 -19.73 12.23
CA THR A 157 -12.62 -19.63 10.77
C THR A 157 -12.40 -18.18 10.32
N LEU A 158 -12.12 -17.97 9.02
CA LEU A 158 -11.97 -16.61 8.47
C LEU A 158 -13.27 -15.81 8.63
N ASP A 159 -14.43 -16.41 8.38
CA ASP A 159 -15.73 -15.74 8.50
C ASP A 159 -16.00 -15.30 9.94
N GLU A 160 -15.69 -16.15 10.92
CA GLU A 160 -15.76 -15.78 12.35
C GLU A 160 -14.80 -14.63 12.66
N CYS A 161 -13.56 -14.68 12.18
CA CYS A 161 -12.57 -13.62 12.42
C CYS A 161 -13.03 -12.27 11.86
N LEU A 162 -13.67 -12.27 10.69
CA LEU A 162 -14.21 -11.06 10.06
C LEU A 162 -15.45 -10.55 10.78
N ALA A 163 -16.35 -11.45 11.19
CA ALA A 163 -17.56 -11.10 11.94
C ALA A 163 -17.23 -10.51 13.33
N GLU A 164 -16.18 -11.01 13.98
CA GLU A 164 -15.74 -10.58 15.30
C GLU A 164 -14.62 -9.52 15.27
N ALA A 165 -14.29 -8.96 14.09
CA ALA A 165 -13.10 -8.12 13.91
C ALA A 165 -13.08 -6.88 14.83
N GLU A 166 -14.22 -6.23 15.02
CA GLU A 166 -14.35 -5.05 15.90
C GLU A 166 -14.11 -5.38 17.37
N ASP A 167 -14.73 -6.46 17.87
CA ASP A 167 -14.57 -6.92 19.25
C ASP A 167 -13.13 -7.38 19.51
N ASN A 168 -12.55 -8.10 18.56
CA ASN A 168 -11.17 -8.56 18.60
C ASN A 168 -10.19 -7.38 18.64
N LEU A 169 -10.36 -6.39 17.75
CA LEU A 169 -9.54 -5.18 17.73
C LEU A 169 -9.67 -4.39 19.03
N THR A 170 -10.89 -4.19 19.52
CA THR A 170 -11.18 -3.46 20.76
C THR A 170 -10.51 -4.13 21.97
N ARG A 171 -10.59 -5.47 22.06
CA ARG A 171 -9.94 -6.24 23.12
C ARG A 171 -8.43 -6.09 23.09
N THR A 172 -7.81 -6.24 21.92
CA THR A 172 -6.36 -6.12 21.76
C THR A 172 -5.88 -4.70 22.06
N ALA A 173 -6.53 -3.67 21.49
CA ALA A 173 -6.19 -2.27 21.76
C ALA A 173 -6.32 -1.92 23.25
N ARG A 174 -7.36 -2.42 23.94
CA ARG A 174 -7.52 -2.25 25.39
C ARG A 174 -6.36 -2.85 26.18
N ASN A 175 -5.87 -4.03 25.78
CA ASN A 175 -4.74 -4.67 26.45
C ASN A 175 -3.43 -3.93 26.20
N VAL A 176 -3.20 -3.44 24.98
CA VAL A 176 -2.07 -2.56 24.66
C VAL A 176 -2.10 -1.29 25.52
N ALA A 177 -3.25 -0.61 25.60
CA ALA A 177 -3.41 0.59 26.41
C ALA A 177 -3.17 0.33 27.92
N ARG A 178 -3.64 -0.82 28.44
CA ARG A 178 -3.35 -1.24 29.82
C ARG A 178 -1.86 -1.43 30.07
N LEU A 179 -1.15 -2.04 29.13
CA LEU A 179 0.30 -2.23 29.22
C LEU A 179 1.04 -0.89 29.23
N ILE A 180 0.69 0.04 28.33
CA ILE A 180 1.30 1.38 28.27
C ILE A 180 1.07 2.14 29.57
N LYS A 181 -0.17 2.09 30.11
CA LYS A 181 -0.51 2.73 31.38
C LYS A 181 0.32 2.24 32.57
N THR A 182 0.77 0.98 32.57
CA THR A 182 1.63 0.48 33.67
C THR A 182 3.06 1.00 33.64
N LYS A 183 3.50 1.59 32.52
CA LYS A 183 4.87 2.07 32.31
C LYS A 183 5.00 3.60 32.24
N THR A 184 3.88 4.32 32.34
CA THR A 184 3.80 5.80 32.34
C THR A 184 3.30 6.25 33.70
#